data_AF-A0A3N2QLV7-F1
#
_entry.id   AF-A0A3N2QLV7-F1
#
_cell.length_a   1.000
_cell.length_b   1.000
_cell.length_c   1.000
_cell.angle_alpha   90.00
_cell.angle_beta   90.00
_cell.angle_gamma   90.00
#
_symmetry.space_group_name_H-M   'P 1'
#
loop_
_entity.id
_entity.type
_entity.pdbx_description
1 polymer ?
#
loop_
_entity_poly.entity_id
_entity_poly.type
_entity_poly.pdbx_seq_one_letter_code
_entity_poly.pdbx_strand_id
1 'polypeptide(L)'
;MLFKVEMKVNLPADMPTEVAADIKAREKAYAQELQQQGKWRHLWRVSGTYANVSIFDVADNAELHDLVSSLPLFPYMDISVAPLCRHPSSIHEDDR
;
A
#
# COMPACT_ATOMS: atom_id res chain seq x y z
N MET A 1 10.54 10.40 0.37
CA MET A 1 9.85 10.63 1.66
C MET A 1 9.17 9.33 2.03
N LEU A 2 9.26 8.94 3.30
CA LEU A 2 8.70 7.67 3.75
C LEU A 2 7.31 7.85 4.35
N PHE A 3 6.42 6.92 4.02
CA PHE A 3 5.07 6.89 4.58
C PHE A 3 4.73 5.49 5.07
N LYS A 4 4.27 5.39 6.31
CA LYS A 4 3.55 4.20 6.78
C LYS A 4 2.12 4.29 6.26
N VAL A 5 1.70 3.30 5.51
CA VAL A 5 0.33 3.20 5.02
C VAL A 5 -0.29 1.91 5.53
N GLU A 6 -1.40 2.04 6.23
CA GLU A 6 -2.22 0.93 6.71
C GLU A 6 -3.47 0.85 5.84
N MET A 7 -3.72 -0.31 5.24
CA MET A 7 -4.85 -0.51 4.35
C MET A 7 -5.65 -1.72 4.81
N LYS A 8 -6.93 -1.52 5.12
CA LYS A 8 -7.87 -2.60 5.44
C LYS A 8 -8.86 -2.77 4.30
N VAL A 9 -8.92 -3.97 3.72
CA VAL A 9 -9.79 -4.27 2.58
C VAL A 9 -11.16 -4.73 3.09
N ASN A 10 -12.21 -4.03 2.67
CA ASN A 10 -13.61 -4.31 2.98
C ASN A 10 -14.39 -4.52 1.68
N LEU A 11 -14.25 -5.70 1.08
CA LEU A 11 -15.05 -6.06 -0.09
C LEU A 11 -16.50 -6.38 0.31
N PRO A 12 -17.52 -5.93 -0.44
CA PRO A 12 -18.90 -6.32 -0.22
C PRO A 12 -19.08 -7.84 -0.24
N ALA A 13 -19.85 -8.38 0.70
CA ALA A 13 -20.06 -9.82 0.84
C ALA A 13 -20.86 -10.44 -0.32
N ASP A 14 -21.64 -9.62 -1.02
CA ASP A 14 -22.44 -9.96 -2.19
C ASP A 14 -21.71 -9.74 -3.52
N MET A 15 -20.44 -9.30 -3.49
CA MET A 15 -19.64 -9.12 -4.69
C MET A 15 -19.43 -10.48 -5.40
N PRO A 16 -19.72 -10.59 -6.70
CA PRO A 16 -19.45 -11.82 -7.45
C PRO A 16 -17.98 -12.22 -7.38
N THR A 17 -17.72 -13.50 -7.13
CA THR A 17 -16.36 -14.04 -6.95
C THR A 17 -15.44 -13.74 -8.12
N GLU A 18 -15.96 -13.80 -9.35
CA GLU A 18 -15.19 -13.51 -10.57
C GLU A 18 -14.75 -12.04 -10.64
N VAL A 19 -15.64 -11.11 -10.26
CA VAL A 19 -15.33 -9.67 -10.20
C VAL A 19 -14.30 -9.40 -9.11
N ALA A 20 -14.47 -10.00 -7.93
CA ALA A 20 -13.49 -9.89 -6.85
C ALA A 20 -12.12 -10.45 -7.24
N ALA A 21 -12.08 -11.54 -8.00
CA ALA A 21 -10.84 -12.14 -8.49
C ALA A 21 -10.15 -11.26 -9.53
N ASP A 22 -10.89 -10.68 -10.48
CA ASP A 22 -10.35 -9.74 -11.48
C ASP A 22 -9.74 -8.50 -10.83
N ILE A 23 -10.47 -7.85 -9.92
CA ILE A 23 -9.98 -6.66 -9.21
C ILE A 23 -8.70 -7.00 -8.44
N LYS A 24 -8.67 -8.14 -7.73
CA LYS A 24 -7.47 -8.60 -7.00
C LYS A 24 -6.29 -8.91 -7.93
N ALA A 25 -6.54 -9.41 -9.14
CA ALA A 25 -5.48 -9.68 -10.10
C ALA A 25 -4.85 -8.39 -10.61
N ARG A 26 -5.66 -7.39 -10.95
CA ARG A 26 -5.20 -6.05 -11.36
C ARG A 26 -4.47 -5.33 -10.22
N GLU A 27 -5.02 -5.40 -9.01
CA GLU A 27 -4.38 -4.87 -7.81
C GLU A 27 -2.99 -5.47 -7.62
N LYS A 28 -2.88 -6.80 -7.71
CA LYS A 28 -1.60 -7.51 -7.57
C LYS A 28 -0.59 -7.04 -8.61
N ALA A 29 -1.00 -6.92 -9.87
CA ALA A 29 -0.11 -6.49 -10.95
C ALA A 29 0.43 -5.07 -10.69
N TYR A 30 -0.45 -4.13 -10.35
CA TYR A 30 -0.08 -2.75 -10.06
C TYR A 30 0.81 -2.64 -8.81
N ALA A 31 0.46 -3.33 -7.73
CA ALA A 31 1.28 -3.37 -6.51
C ALA A 31 2.67 -3.98 -6.77
N GLN A 32 2.78 -4.99 -7.64
CA GLN A 32 4.07 -5.56 -8.04
C GLN A 32 4.91 -4.58 -8.87
N GLU A 33 4.28 -3.82 -9.78
CA GLU A 33 4.95 -2.77 -10.54
C GLU A 33 5.52 -1.69 -9.62
N LEU A 34 4.73 -1.18 -8.67
CA LEU A 34 5.20 -0.18 -7.71
C LEU A 34 6.33 -0.69 -6.81
N GLN A 35 6.32 -1.97 -6.45
CA GLN A 35 7.43 -2.62 -5.74
C GLN A 35 8.70 -2.67 -6.59
N GLN A 36 8.58 -3.03 -7.88
CA GLN A 36 9.72 -3.05 -8.81
C GLN A 36 10.31 -1.66 -9.05
N GLN A 37 9.47 -0.62 -9.05
CA GLN A 37 9.91 0.78 -9.13
C GLN A 37 10.52 1.31 -7.81
N GLY A 38 10.45 0.53 -6.73
CA GLY A 38 10.93 0.92 -5.40
C GLY A 38 10.03 1.91 -4.65
N LYS A 39 8.87 2.27 -5.24
CA LYS A 39 7.89 3.20 -4.64
C LYS A 39 7.14 2.55 -3.49
N TRP A 40 6.75 1.28 -3.65
CA TRP A 40 6.17 0.47 -2.58
C TRP A 40 7.27 -0.40 -1.98
N ARG A 41 8.06 0.17 -1.07
CA ARG A 41 9.29 -0.45 -0.55
C ARG A 41 9.04 -1.71 0.25
N HIS A 42 8.03 -1.70 1.12
CA HIS A 42 7.70 -2.85 1.95
C HIS A 42 6.20 -3.07 2.03
N LEU A 43 5.80 -4.34 2.09
CA LEU A 43 4.41 -4.78 2.13
C LEU A 43 4.29 -6.00 3.03
N TRP A 44 3.57 -5.87 4.16
CA TRP A 44 3.31 -6.97 5.09
C TRP A 44 1.82 -7.19 5.31
N ARG A 45 1.44 -8.46 5.47
CA ARG A 45 0.09 -8.84 5.90
C ARG A 45 -0.03 -8.67 7.42
N VAL A 46 -1.09 -8.04 7.88
CA VAL A 46 -1.46 -8.04 9.30
C VAL A 46 -2.11 -9.37 9.63
N SER A 47 -1.49 -10.17 10.49
CA SER A 47 -1.93 -11.53 10.81
C SER A 47 -3.39 -11.54 11.30
N GLY A 48 -4.18 -12.51 10.80
CA GLY A 48 -5.59 -12.68 11.17
C GLY A 48 -6.55 -11.65 10.57
N THR A 49 -6.09 -10.73 9.73
CA THR A 49 -6.93 -9.69 9.14
C THR A 49 -6.74 -9.59 7.64
N TYR A 50 -7.75 -9.07 6.93
CA TYR A 50 -7.58 -8.69 5.53
C TYR A 50 -7.03 -7.26 5.40
N ALA A 51 -5.93 -6.97 6.11
CA ALA A 51 -5.26 -5.68 6.10
C ALA A 51 -3.76 -5.83 5.80
N ASN A 52 -3.12 -4.74 5.42
CA ASN A 52 -1.67 -4.67 5.24
C ASN A 52 -1.08 -3.43 5.92
N VAL A 53 0.20 -3.54 6.27
CA VAL A 53 1.06 -2.42 6.66
C VAL A 53 2.13 -2.31 5.57
N SER A 54 2.31 -1.10 5.07
CA SER A 54 3.17 -0.82 3.93
C SER A 54 4.07 0.38 4.20
N ILE A 55 5.29 0.36 3.65
CA ILE A 55 6.15 1.53 3.57
C ILE A 55 6.24 1.96 2.11
N PHE A 56 5.84 3.20 1.84
CA PHE A 56 6.04 3.86 0.55
C PHE A 56 7.22 4.82 0.61
N ASP A 57 8.05 4.86 -0.44
CA ASP A 57 9.07 5.88 -0.65
C ASP A 57 8.77 6.65 -1.94
N VAL A 58 8.22 7.85 -1.77
CA VAL A 58 7.74 8.73 -2.85
C VAL A 58 8.25 10.15 -2.64
N ALA A 59 8.25 10.98 -3.67
CA ALA A 59 8.79 12.33 -3.63
C ALA A 59 8.05 13.23 -2.63
N ASP A 60 6.71 13.13 -2.60
CA ASP A 60 5.85 13.99 -1.79
C ASP A 60 4.46 13.34 -1.51
N ASN A 61 3.60 14.11 -0.84
CA ASN A 61 2.24 13.70 -0.52
C ASN A 61 1.34 13.51 -1.76
N ALA A 62 1.59 14.27 -2.84
CA ALA A 62 0.77 14.21 -4.05
C ALA A 62 1.04 12.91 -4.81
N GLU A 63 2.33 12.56 -4.98
CA GLU A 63 2.71 11.27 -5.56
C GLU A 63 2.12 10.10 -4.73
N LEU A 64 2.18 10.18 -3.39
CA LEU A 64 1.55 9.15 -2.56
C LEU A 64 0.05 9.02 -2.85
N HIS A 65 -0.65 10.15 -2.88
CA HIS A 65 -2.10 10.18 -3.09
C HIS A 65 -2.45 9.57 -4.45
N ASP A 66 -1.78 9.98 -5.52
CA ASP A 66 -2.03 9.49 -6.87
C ASP A 66 -1.80 7.98 -6.97
N LEU A 67 -0.71 7.48 -6.39
CA LEU A 67 -0.39 6.05 -6.41
C LEU A 67 -1.42 5.22 -5.65
N VAL A 68 -1.81 5.65 -4.44
CA VAL A 68 -2.77 4.95 -3.58
C VAL A 68 -4.18 5.03 -4.16
N SER A 69 -4.60 6.18 -4.69
CA SER A 69 -5.92 6.36 -5.30
C SER A 69 -6.07 5.64 -6.64
N SER A 70 -4.96 5.27 -7.28
CA SER A 70 -4.96 4.44 -8.50
C SER A 70 -5.07 2.94 -8.23
N LEU A 71 -5.03 2.50 -6.97
CA LEU A 71 -5.22 1.09 -6.63
C LEU A 71 -6.63 0.63 -7.03
N PRO A 72 -6.77 -0.46 -7.81
CA PRO A 72 -8.08 -1.04 -8.14
C PRO A 72 -8.98 -1.31 -6.93
N LEU A 73 -8.42 -1.64 -5.77
CA LEU A 73 -9.16 -1.86 -4.54
C LEU A 73 -9.44 -0.58 -3.73
N PHE A 74 -8.92 0.59 -4.11
CA PHE A 74 -9.08 1.85 -3.36
C PHE A 74 -10.52 2.15 -2.90
N PRO A 75 -11.57 1.96 -3.71
CA PRO A 75 -12.96 2.20 -3.26
C PRO A 75 -13.45 1.29 -2.13
N TYR A 76 -12.73 0.20 -1.85
CA TYR A 76 -13.07 -0.82 -0.87
C TYR A 76 -12.08 -0.85 0.30
N MET A 77 -11.27 0.19 0.50
CA MET A 77 -10.27 0.22 1.56
C MET A 77 -10.53 1.31 2.60
N ASP A 78 -10.29 0.98 3.87
CA ASP A 78 -9.96 1.99 4.89
C ASP A 78 -8.46 2.22 4.88
N ILE A 79 -8.02 3.45 4.66
CA ILE A 79 -6.61 3.81 4.52
C ILE A 79 -6.20 4.83 5.58
N SER A 80 -5.11 4.55 6.29
CA SER A 80 -4.44 5.48 7.19
C SER A 80 -3.02 5.73 6.72
N VAL A 81 -2.60 6.99 6.71
CA VAL A 81 -1.28 7.43 6.25
C VAL A 81 -0.58 8.19 7.37
N ALA A 82 0.67 7.81 7.66
CA ALA A 82 1.55 8.53 8.56
C ALA A 82 2.89 8.82 7.87
N PRO A 83 3.28 10.11 7.69
CA PRO A 83 4.61 10.44 7.22
C PRO A 83 5.66 10.04 8.26
N LEU A 84 6.81 9.57 7.79
CA LEU A 84 7.92 9.09 8.62
C LEU A 84 9.18 9.92 8.36
N CYS A 85 9.93 10.17 9.43
CA CYS A 85 11.26 10.75 9.36
C CYS A 85 12.31 9.70 9.72
N ARG A 86 13.52 9.85 9.18
CA ARG A 86 14.67 9.06 9.61
C ARG A 86 14.92 9.29 11.10
N HIS A 87 15.02 8.21 11.86
CA HIS A 87 15.33 8.29 13.29
C HIS A 87 16.83 8.63 13.48
N PRO A 88 17.21 9.58 14.35
CA PRO A 88 18.61 10.01 14.52
C PRO A 88 19.54 8.92 15.05
N SER A 89 18.98 7.92 15.74
CA SER A 89 19.73 6.75 16.22
C SER A 89 19.72 5.56 15.24
N SER A 90 19.22 5.72 14.01
CA SER A 90 19.32 4.66 13.00
C SER A 90 20.79 4.37 12.71
N ILE A 91 21.18 3.09 12.80
CA ILE A 91 22.56 2.65 12.53
C ILE A 91 22.84 2.41 11.04
N HIS A 92 21.79 2.34 10.22
CA HIS A 92 21.92 2.16 8.78
C HIS A 92 22.38 3.46 8.13
N GLU A 93 22.96 3.37 6.92
CA GLU A 93 23.40 4.55 6.17
C GLU A 93 22.23 5.20 5.39
N ASP A 94 21.26 4.39 4.95
CA ASP A 94 20.05 4.83 4.27
C ASP A 94 18.78 4.17 4.87
N ASP A 95 17.62 4.37 4.24
CA ASP A 95 16.31 3.87 4.68
C ASP A 95 15.79 2.72 3.79
N ARG A 96 16.66 2.06 3.02
CA ARG A 96 16.28 1.05 2.02
C ARG A 96 16.27 -0.38 2.53
#